data_AF-A0A076MTS6-F1
#
_entry.id   AF-A0A076MTS6-F1
#
_cell.length_a   1.000
_cell.length_b   1.000
_cell.length_c   1.000
_cell.angle_alpha   90.00
_cell.angle_beta   90.00
_cell.angle_gamma   90.00
#
_symmetry.space_group_name_H-M   'P 1'
#
loop_
_entity.id
_entity.type
_entity.pdbx_description
1 polymer ?
#
loop_
_entity_poly.entity_id
_entity_poly.type
_entity_poly.pdbx_seq_one_letter_code
_entity_poly.pdbx_strand_id
1 'polypeptide(L)'
;MSAVTYFEAIVVGALQGVSELFPVSSLGHSILIPAWLGGSWARDLSMGGESPYLAVLVAMHVATALALVVFYRRDWARIVRGMWTSVRDRRVSDADQRLAWLLVLATIPVGLAGLLLERVLRDFLGKPVPTAVFLALNGVVLLAVERSARAARRPVPVVSGPEPSEVTRDFSAEITMPIRIISAEEAADRRLARLGVGEAVLIGAAQILALFPGISRSGITMVAGLRRGLSHEDAARFAFLLATPVILAAGVLKLPSLFTQANQASLGPALVGSVVAGVAAYLALRFLTRHFETRTLTPFAVYCVVAGLGSLAYFLA
;
A
#
# COMPACT_ATOMS: atom_id res chain seq x y z
N MET A 1 -10.78 10.29 -31.49
CA MET A 1 -10.22 9.27 -30.58
C MET A 1 -10.08 9.92 -29.22
N SER A 2 -10.67 9.38 -28.16
CA SER A 2 -10.49 9.88 -26.79
C SER A 2 -9.03 9.67 -26.39
N ALA A 3 -8.35 10.73 -25.99
CA ALA A 3 -6.96 10.70 -25.55
C ALA A 3 -6.84 11.49 -24.26
N VAL A 4 -6.10 10.96 -23.30
CA VAL A 4 -5.89 11.62 -22.01
C VAL A 4 -5.14 12.93 -22.27
N THR A 5 -5.67 14.05 -21.81
CA THR A 5 -4.99 15.34 -21.95
C THR A 5 -3.86 15.48 -20.92
N TYR A 6 -2.90 16.38 -21.16
CA TYR A 6 -1.84 16.67 -20.19
C TYR A 6 -2.40 17.16 -18.85
N PHE A 7 -3.46 17.98 -18.87
CA PHE A 7 -4.08 18.48 -17.65
C PHE A 7 -4.72 17.35 -16.84
N GLU A 8 -5.51 16.49 -17.49
CA GLU A 8 -6.09 15.31 -16.84
C GLU A 8 -5.00 14.38 -16.29
N ALA A 9 -3.93 14.15 -17.05
CA ALA A 9 -2.81 13.33 -16.61
C ALA A 9 -2.08 13.92 -15.39
N ILE A 10 -1.93 15.24 -15.28
CA ILE A 10 -1.34 15.88 -14.10
C ILE A 10 -2.24 15.67 -12.87
N VAL A 11 -3.54 15.91 -13.01
CA VAL A 11 -4.49 15.79 -11.90
C VAL A 11 -4.61 14.34 -11.45
N VAL A 12 -4.82 13.41 -12.39
CA VAL A 12 -4.87 11.97 -12.10
C VAL A 12 -3.53 11.49 -11.55
N GLY A 13 -2.40 11.96 -12.10
CA GLY A 13 -1.08 11.63 -11.59
C GLY A 13 -0.90 12.02 -10.12
N ALA A 14 -1.25 13.26 -9.76
CA ALA A 14 -1.16 13.74 -8.38
C ALA A 14 -2.06 12.92 -7.44
N LEU A 15 -3.32 12.69 -7.86
CA LEU A 15 -4.29 11.89 -7.14
C LEU A 15 -3.79 10.46 -6.94
N GLN A 16 -3.34 9.79 -8.01
CA GLN A 16 -2.79 8.44 -7.99
C GLN A 16 -1.59 8.35 -7.04
N GLY A 17 -0.65 9.29 -7.13
CA GLY A 17 0.53 9.31 -6.27
C GLY A 17 0.18 9.42 -4.78
N VAL A 18 -0.76 10.30 -4.42
CA VAL A 18 -1.22 10.41 -3.02
C VAL A 18 -2.01 9.18 -2.60
N SER A 19 -3.03 8.80 -3.37
CA SER A 19 -4.01 7.79 -2.98
C SER A 19 -3.50 6.34 -3.04
N GLU A 20 -2.43 6.06 -3.78
CA GLU A 20 -1.86 4.70 -3.88
C GLU A 20 -1.36 4.20 -2.52
N LEU A 21 -0.72 5.09 -1.76
CA LEU A 21 -0.14 4.75 -0.45
C LEU A 21 -1.15 4.94 0.67
N PHE A 22 -2.00 5.96 0.55
CA PHE A 22 -3.03 6.23 1.55
C PHE A 22 -4.06 5.10 1.58
N PRO A 23 -4.61 4.74 2.76
CA PRO A 23 -5.60 3.67 2.87
C PRO A 23 -6.99 4.12 2.38
N VAL A 24 -7.06 4.75 1.20
CA VAL A 24 -8.25 5.41 0.63
C VAL A 24 -8.67 4.91 -0.77
N SER A 25 -7.94 3.95 -1.34
CA SER A 25 -8.20 3.30 -2.64
C SER A 25 -7.95 4.20 -3.86
N SER A 26 -6.75 4.13 -4.44
CA SER A 26 -6.39 4.84 -5.67
C SER A 26 -7.29 4.51 -6.84
N LEU A 27 -7.48 3.22 -7.13
CA LEU A 27 -8.40 2.77 -8.18
C LEU A 27 -9.84 3.25 -7.96
N GLY A 28 -10.28 3.37 -6.70
CA GLY A 28 -11.58 3.95 -6.37
C GLY A 28 -11.70 5.38 -6.88
N HIS A 29 -10.71 6.23 -6.58
CA HIS A 29 -10.72 7.63 -7.05
C HIS A 29 -10.58 7.75 -8.56
N SER A 30 -9.78 6.88 -9.19
CA SER A 30 -9.59 6.85 -10.65
C SER A 30 -10.86 6.49 -11.42
N ILE A 31 -11.85 5.86 -10.76
CA ILE A 31 -13.19 5.58 -11.32
C ILE A 31 -14.20 6.67 -10.92
N LEU A 32 -14.20 7.08 -9.65
CA LEU A 32 -15.23 7.97 -9.10
C LEU A 32 -15.08 9.41 -9.59
N ILE A 33 -13.85 9.95 -9.69
CA ILE A 33 -13.64 11.35 -10.06
C ILE A 33 -14.09 11.64 -11.51
N PRO A 34 -13.72 10.84 -12.52
CA PRO A 34 -14.26 11.03 -13.86
C PRO A 34 -15.79 10.93 -13.92
N ALA A 35 -16.37 10.02 -13.16
CA ALA A 35 -17.82 9.83 -13.09
C ALA A 35 -18.55 11.02 -12.42
N TRP A 36 -17.92 11.66 -11.42
CA TRP A 36 -18.45 12.88 -10.82
C TRP A 36 -18.38 14.08 -11.76
N LEU A 37 -17.25 14.27 -12.44
CA LEU A 37 -17.03 15.43 -13.30
C LEU A 37 -17.81 15.35 -14.62
N GLY A 38 -18.06 14.15 -15.14
CA GLY A 38 -18.78 13.97 -16.40
C GLY A 38 -18.01 14.51 -17.61
N GLY A 39 -18.72 14.83 -18.69
CA GLY A 39 -18.17 15.55 -19.85
C GLY A 39 -16.98 14.85 -20.52
N SER A 40 -15.90 15.60 -20.77
CA SER A 40 -14.66 15.06 -21.35
C SER A 40 -13.99 14.06 -20.41
N TRP A 41 -14.01 14.31 -19.09
CA TRP A 41 -13.36 13.44 -18.10
C TRP A 41 -13.95 12.03 -18.10
N ALA A 42 -15.28 11.91 -18.09
CA ALA A 42 -15.93 10.60 -18.15
C ALA A 42 -15.64 9.84 -19.46
N ARG A 43 -15.39 10.56 -20.56
CA ARG A 43 -15.09 9.98 -21.88
C ARG A 43 -13.62 9.55 -21.96
N ASP A 44 -12.72 10.48 -21.64
CA ASP A 44 -11.28 10.37 -21.83
C ASP A 44 -10.62 9.50 -20.74
N LEU A 45 -11.21 9.45 -19.54
CA LEU A 45 -10.76 8.65 -18.40
C LEU A 45 -11.68 7.45 -18.12
N SER A 46 -12.33 6.92 -19.16
CA SER A 46 -13.17 5.73 -19.04
C SER A 46 -12.31 4.48 -18.80
N MET A 47 -12.81 3.53 -18.00
CA MET A 47 -12.13 2.25 -17.70
C MET A 47 -12.58 1.12 -18.65
N GLY A 48 -13.13 1.46 -19.82
CA GLY A 48 -13.59 0.49 -20.82
C GLY A 48 -12.43 -0.30 -21.44
N GLY A 49 -12.73 -1.48 -22.00
CA GLY A 49 -11.75 -2.49 -22.42
C GLY A 49 -10.64 -2.02 -23.39
N GLU A 50 -10.88 -0.95 -24.16
CA GLU A 50 -9.94 -0.38 -25.13
C GLU A 50 -9.49 1.05 -24.78
N SER A 51 -9.76 1.53 -23.57
CA SER A 51 -9.44 2.90 -23.18
C SER A 51 -7.92 3.11 -23.01
N PRO A 52 -7.34 4.14 -23.63
CA PRO A 52 -5.94 4.54 -23.39
C PRO A 52 -5.65 4.85 -21.93
N TYR A 53 -6.67 5.27 -21.18
CA TYR A 53 -6.55 5.62 -19.76
C TYR A 53 -6.01 4.47 -18.89
N LEU A 54 -6.40 3.23 -19.18
CA LEU A 54 -5.91 2.07 -18.43
C LEU A 54 -4.39 1.93 -18.53
N ALA A 55 -3.83 2.13 -19.73
CA ALA A 55 -2.40 2.07 -19.96
C ALA A 55 -1.67 3.24 -19.29
N VAL A 56 -2.25 4.45 -19.33
CA VAL A 56 -1.75 5.63 -18.62
C VAL A 56 -1.69 5.38 -17.11
N LEU A 57 -2.76 4.83 -16.52
CA LEU A 57 -2.80 4.50 -15.10
C LEU A 57 -1.75 3.46 -14.70
N VAL A 58 -1.53 2.43 -15.52
CA VAL A 58 -0.47 1.44 -15.27
C VAL A 58 0.90 2.12 -15.19
N ALA A 59 1.19 3.06 -16.09
CA ALA A 59 2.45 3.82 -16.06
C ALA A 59 2.59 4.72 -14.83
N MET A 60 1.49 5.27 -14.32
CA MET A 60 1.50 6.01 -13.06
C MET A 60 1.74 5.09 -11.86
N HIS A 61 1.11 3.89 -11.81
CA HIS A 61 1.36 2.89 -10.75
C HIS A 61 2.83 2.44 -10.75
N VAL A 62 3.33 2.01 -11.92
CA VAL A 62 4.68 2.33 -12.43
C VAL A 62 5.59 3.18 -11.54
N ALA A 63 5.44 4.49 -11.75
CA ALA A 63 6.20 5.54 -11.10
C ALA A 63 6.01 5.59 -9.59
N THR A 64 4.82 5.31 -9.05
CA THR A 64 4.62 5.24 -7.60
C THR A 64 5.43 4.11 -6.94
N ALA A 65 5.55 2.96 -7.60
CA ALA A 65 6.38 1.86 -7.13
C ALA A 65 7.88 2.18 -7.23
N LEU A 66 8.30 2.89 -8.28
CA LEU A 66 9.67 3.40 -8.37
C LEU A 66 9.96 4.41 -7.25
N ALA A 67 9.01 5.27 -6.88
CA ALA A 67 9.15 6.19 -5.75
C ALA A 67 9.35 5.44 -4.42
N LEU A 68 8.63 4.32 -4.21
CA LEU A 68 8.84 3.41 -3.07
C LEU A 68 10.25 2.79 -3.08
N VAL A 69 10.73 2.31 -4.24
CA VAL A 69 12.09 1.77 -4.38
C VAL A 69 13.14 2.82 -4.03
N VAL A 70 12.99 4.05 -4.54
CA VAL A 70 13.91 5.16 -4.28
C VAL A 70 13.89 5.56 -2.80
N PHE A 71 12.70 5.62 -2.19
CA PHE A 71 12.54 5.97 -0.78
C PHE A 71 13.20 4.93 0.13
N TYR A 72 12.88 3.65 -0.07
CA TYR A 72 13.41 2.51 0.69
C TYR A 72 14.70 1.92 0.09
N ARG A 73 15.49 2.71 -0.64
CA ARG A 73 16.66 2.19 -1.41
C ARG A 73 17.66 1.40 -0.56
N ARG A 74 17.86 1.81 0.70
CA ARG A 74 18.78 1.14 1.62
C ARG A 74 18.19 -0.17 2.14
N ASP A 75 16.90 -0.18 2.44
CA ASP A 75 16.15 -1.35 2.88
C ASP A 75 16.07 -2.38 1.76
N TRP A 76 15.74 -1.96 0.53
CA TRP A 76 15.77 -2.84 -0.65
C TRP A 76 17.15 -3.41 -0.92
N ALA A 77 18.22 -2.62 -0.79
CA ALA A 77 19.58 -3.15 -0.93
C ALA A 77 19.89 -4.24 0.11
N ARG A 78 19.40 -4.10 1.35
CA ARG A 78 19.51 -5.13 2.40
C ARG A 78 18.66 -6.36 2.07
N ILE A 79 17.39 -6.18 1.72
CA ILE A 79 16.44 -7.26 1.40
C ILE A 79 16.92 -8.07 0.19
N VAL A 80 17.36 -7.43 -0.89
CA VAL A 80 17.86 -8.12 -2.10
C VAL A 80 19.17 -8.85 -1.81
N ARG A 81 20.09 -8.23 -1.06
CA ARG A 81 21.33 -8.90 -0.62
C ARG A 81 21.02 -10.09 0.30
N GLY A 82 20.07 -9.94 1.21
CA GLY A 82 19.56 -11.01 2.07
C GLY A 82 19.05 -12.16 1.22
N MET A 83 18.14 -11.90 0.27
CA MET A 83 17.63 -12.92 -0.64
C MET A 83 18.76 -13.65 -1.38
N TRP A 84 19.70 -12.91 -1.97
CA TRP A 84 20.83 -13.49 -2.71
C TRP A 84 21.72 -14.37 -1.82
N THR A 85 22.11 -13.88 -0.65
CA THR A 85 22.95 -14.63 0.30
C THR A 85 22.24 -15.86 0.85
N SER A 86 20.93 -15.78 1.10
CA SER A 86 20.13 -16.92 1.55
C SER A 86 20.06 -18.03 0.50
N VAL A 87 19.88 -17.68 -0.77
CA VAL A 87 19.86 -18.65 -1.88
C VAL A 87 21.25 -19.25 -2.09
N ARG A 88 22.31 -18.43 -2.06
CA ARG A 88 23.70 -18.88 -2.21
C ARG A 88 24.13 -19.83 -1.10
N ASP A 89 23.87 -19.46 0.15
CA ASP A 89 24.29 -20.23 1.33
C ASP A 89 23.28 -21.33 1.71
N ARG A 90 22.13 -21.38 1.03
CA ARG A 90 21.01 -22.33 1.28
C ARG A 90 20.54 -22.35 2.73
N ARG A 91 20.55 -21.19 3.38
CA ARG A 91 20.13 -21.01 4.78
C ARG A 91 19.46 -19.66 4.99
N VAL A 92 18.60 -19.57 5.99
CA VAL A 92 17.98 -18.31 6.45
C VAL A 92 18.46 -18.10 7.89
N SER A 93 19.47 -17.26 8.06
CA SER A 93 20.15 -17.04 9.34
C SER A 93 19.93 -15.65 9.93
N ASP A 94 19.62 -14.65 9.11
CA ASP A 94 19.46 -13.27 9.56
C ASP A 94 18.07 -12.68 9.26
N ALA A 95 17.81 -11.51 9.84
CA ALA A 95 16.53 -10.82 9.73
C ALA A 95 16.24 -10.31 8.31
N ASP A 96 17.26 -9.87 7.56
CA ASP A 96 17.10 -9.35 6.21
C ASP A 96 16.73 -10.50 5.24
N GLN A 97 17.38 -11.65 5.39
CA GLN A 97 17.07 -12.89 4.67
C GLN A 97 15.64 -13.35 4.96
N ARG A 98 15.25 -13.36 6.25
CA ARG A 98 13.90 -13.77 6.64
C ARG A 98 12.85 -12.82 6.09
N LEU A 99 13.04 -11.51 6.24
CA LEU A 99 12.13 -10.50 5.71
C LEU A 99 11.98 -10.62 4.19
N ALA A 100 13.06 -10.86 3.46
CA ALA A 100 13.01 -11.06 2.01
C ALA A 100 12.10 -12.23 1.62
N TRP A 101 12.21 -13.38 2.27
CA TRP A 101 11.34 -14.53 2.03
C TRP A 101 9.90 -14.27 2.47
N LEU A 102 9.66 -13.58 3.59
CA LEU A 102 8.31 -13.21 4.02
C LEU A 102 7.63 -12.33 2.97
N LEU A 103 8.33 -11.35 2.39
CA LEU A 103 7.79 -10.51 1.32
C LEU A 103 7.48 -11.33 0.06
N VAL A 104 8.39 -12.20 -0.38
CA VAL A 104 8.15 -13.09 -1.54
C VAL A 104 6.91 -13.93 -1.31
N LEU A 105 6.86 -14.68 -0.22
CA LEU A 105 5.75 -15.59 0.07
C LEU A 105 4.42 -14.85 0.25
N ALA A 106 4.44 -13.67 0.86
CA ALA A 106 3.25 -12.83 1.01
C ALA A 106 2.71 -12.29 -0.33
N THR A 107 3.56 -12.07 -1.34
CA THR A 107 3.09 -11.61 -2.65
C THR A 107 2.45 -12.70 -3.51
N ILE A 108 2.75 -13.97 -3.27
CA ILE A 108 2.30 -15.08 -4.14
C ILE A 108 0.77 -15.14 -4.26
N PRO A 109 -0.02 -15.13 -3.16
CA PRO A 109 -1.47 -15.29 -3.26
C PRO A 109 -2.12 -14.18 -4.10
N VAL A 110 -1.71 -12.92 -3.92
CA VAL A 110 -2.27 -11.79 -4.66
C VAL A 110 -1.80 -11.79 -6.12
N GLY A 111 -0.55 -12.16 -6.39
CA GLY A 111 -0.04 -12.30 -7.75
C GLY A 111 -0.82 -13.35 -8.54
N LEU A 112 -1.04 -14.53 -7.94
CA LEU A 112 -1.84 -15.59 -8.55
C LEU A 112 -3.30 -15.18 -8.75
N ALA A 113 -3.95 -14.63 -7.73
CA ALA A 113 -5.32 -14.17 -7.83
C ALA A 113 -5.48 -13.08 -8.90
N GLY A 114 -4.53 -12.15 -9.00
CA GLY A 114 -4.51 -11.11 -10.02
C GLY A 114 -4.47 -11.67 -11.44
N LEU A 115 -3.66 -12.70 -11.68
CA LEU A 115 -3.58 -13.37 -12.99
C LEU A 115 -4.86 -14.17 -13.32
N LEU A 116 -5.45 -14.84 -12.33
CA LEU A 116 -6.63 -15.68 -12.51
C LEU A 116 -7.92 -14.86 -12.66
N LEU A 117 -8.04 -13.74 -11.96
CA LEU A 117 -9.27 -12.95 -11.88
C LEU A 117 -9.30 -11.74 -12.81
N GLU A 118 -8.21 -11.41 -13.52
CA GLU A 118 -8.10 -10.18 -14.32
C GLU A 118 -9.32 -9.90 -15.21
N ARG A 119 -9.84 -10.93 -15.90
CA ARG A 119 -10.97 -10.78 -16.84
C ARG A 119 -12.26 -10.39 -16.11
N VAL A 120 -12.56 -11.07 -15.00
CA VAL A 120 -13.77 -10.81 -14.18
C VAL A 120 -13.73 -9.40 -13.58
N LEU A 121 -12.55 -8.94 -13.14
CA LEU A 121 -12.39 -7.60 -12.58
C LEU A 121 -12.67 -6.50 -13.61
N ARG A 122 -12.22 -6.70 -14.86
CA ARG A 122 -12.42 -5.74 -15.95
C ARG A 122 -13.89 -5.61 -16.35
N ASP A 123 -14.63 -6.72 -16.33
CA ASP A 123 -15.98 -6.77 -16.88
C ASP A 123 -17.08 -6.37 -15.87
N PHE A 124 -16.87 -6.61 -14.57
CA PHE A 124 -17.92 -6.37 -13.56
C PHE A 124 -17.64 -5.24 -12.56
N LEU A 125 -16.38 -4.84 -12.36
CA LEU A 125 -16.01 -4.00 -11.21
C LEU A 125 -15.60 -2.56 -11.56
N GLY A 126 -15.44 -2.22 -12.84
CA GLY A 126 -15.10 -0.85 -13.28
C GLY A 126 -16.25 0.18 -13.21
N LYS A 127 -17.36 -0.14 -12.54
CA LYS A 127 -18.56 0.72 -12.48
C LYS A 127 -18.51 1.67 -11.27
N PRO A 128 -18.97 2.93 -11.40
CA PRO A 128 -18.94 3.90 -10.30
C PRO A 128 -19.73 3.48 -9.05
N VAL A 129 -20.93 2.89 -9.23
CA VAL A 129 -21.80 2.52 -8.10
C VAL A 129 -21.18 1.41 -7.22
N PRO A 130 -20.76 0.24 -7.75
CA PRO A 130 -20.03 -0.75 -6.96
C PRO A 130 -18.78 -0.19 -6.29
N THR A 131 -18.04 0.67 -6.99
CA THR A 131 -16.82 1.30 -6.47
C THR A 131 -17.12 2.17 -5.24
N ALA A 132 -18.21 2.94 -5.28
CA ALA A 132 -18.65 3.77 -4.16
C ALA A 132 -19.07 2.91 -2.95
N VAL A 133 -19.77 1.79 -3.17
CA VAL A 133 -20.11 0.82 -2.10
C VAL A 133 -18.84 0.26 -1.47
N PHE A 134 -17.91 -0.25 -2.27
CA PHE A 134 -16.67 -0.82 -1.76
C PHE A 134 -15.81 0.21 -1.04
N LEU A 135 -15.78 1.47 -1.50
CA LEU A 135 -15.09 2.54 -0.80
C LEU A 135 -15.70 2.81 0.58
N ALA A 136 -17.02 2.85 0.69
CA ALA A 136 -17.69 2.97 1.99
C ALA A 136 -17.37 1.77 2.91
N LEU A 137 -17.43 0.55 2.37
CA LEU A 137 -17.09 -0.68 3.10
C LEU A 137 -15.62 -0.70 3.56
N ASN A 138 -14.69 -0.23 2.73
CA ASN A 138 -13.28 -0.07 3.10
C ASN A 138 -13.14 0.82 4.35
N GLY A 139 -13.85 1.96 4.37
CA GLY A 139 -13.89 2.84 5.54
C GLY A 139 -14.45 2.18 6.79
N VAL A 140 -15.53 1.41 6.66
CA VAL A 140 -16.12 0.66 7.78
C VAL A 140 -15.13 -0.38 8.33
N VAL A 141 -14.45 -1.14 7.46
CA VAL A 141 -13.45 -2.15 7.85
C VAL A 141 -12.28 -1.49 8.59
N LEU A 142 -11.76 -0.38 8.07
CA LEU A 142 -10.69 0.39 8.72
C LEU A 142 -11.13 0.88 10.11
N LEU A 143 -12.34 1.44 10.25
CA LEU A 143 -12.88 1.90 11.53
C LEU A 143 -13.07 0.75 12.52
N ALA A 144 -13.61 -0.38 12.07
CA ALA A 144 -13.89 -1.53 12.93
C ALA A 144 -12.60 -2.09 13.54
N VAL A 145 -11.56 -2.27 12.73
CA VAL A 145 -10.27 -2.80 13.20
C VAL A 145 -9.57 -1.80 14.11
N GLU A 146 -9.65 -0.51 13.79
CA GLU A 146 -9.06 0.54 14.62
C GLU A 146 -9.72 0.63 16.01
N ARG A 147 -11.05 0.44 16.09
CA ARG A 147 -11.77 0.40 17.38
C ARG A 147 -11.34 -0.81 18.22
N SER A 148 -11.23 -1.97 17.60
CA SER A 148 -10.77 -3.20 18.26
C SER A 148 -9.30 -3.10 18.72
N ALA A 149 -8.43 -2.52 17.89
CA ALA A 149 -7.03 -2.29 18.24
C ALA A 149 -6.88 -1.33 19.42
N ARG A 150 -7.71 -0.29 19.52
CA ARG A 150 -7.73 0.61 20.69
C ARG A 150 -8.22 -0.07 21.96
N ALA A 151 -9.24 -0.91 21.87
CA ALA A 151 -9.75 -1.65 23.03
C ALA A 151 -8.70 -2.61 23.62
N ALA A 152 -7.85 -3.20 22.78
CA ALA A 152 -6.75 -4.07 23.19
C ALA A 152 -5.57 -3.34 23.85
N ARG A 153 -5.41 -2.02 23.63
CA ARG A 153 -4.33 -1.18 24.17
C ARG A 153 -4.64 -0.59 25.55
N ARG A 154 -5.54 -1.18 26.34
CA ARG A 154 -5.85 -0.68 27.69
C ARG A 154 -4.55 -0.52 28.51
N PRO A 155 -4.34 0.62 29.19
CA PRO A 155 -3.13 0.86 29.96
C PRO A 155 -2.89 -0.29 30.94
N VAL A 156 -1.66 -0.78 31.00
CA VAL A 156 -1.23 -1.68 32.07
C VAL A 156 -1.50 -0.95 33.38
N PRO A 157 -2.32 -1.51 34.31
CA PRO A 157 -2.48 -0.92 35.62
C PRO A 157 -1.10 -0.71 36.22
N VAL A 158 -0.80 0.50 36.70
CA VAL A 158 0.41 0.72 37.48
C VAL A 158 0.28 -0.17 38.72
N VAL A 159 0.89 -1.36 38.66
CA VAL A 159 1.05 -2.20 39.83
C VAL A 159 2.01 -1.45 40.72
N SER A 160 1.49 -0.87 41.81
CA SER A 160 2.31 -0.43 42.93
C SER A 160 3.04 -1.67 43.44
N GLY A 161 4.28 -1.86 42.97
CA GLY A 161 5.15 -2.93 43.42
C GLY A 161 5.46 -2.79 44.91
N PRO A 162 5.90 -3.87 45.58
CA PRO A 162 6.40 -3.77 46.95
C PRO A 162 7.57 -2.78 47.00
N GLU A 163 7.71 -2.10 48.14
CA GLU A 163 8.84 -1.22 48.47
C GLU A 163 10.17 -1.81 47.95
N PRO A 164 11.04 -1.02 47.29
CA PRO A 164 12.26 -1.55 46.71
C PRO A 164 13.11 -2.19 47.81
N SER A 165 13.42 -3.48 47.69
CA SER A 165 14.51 -4.05 48.47
C SER A 165 15.82 -3.40 48.03
N GLU A 166 16.61 -2.92 48.98
CA GLU A 166 17.94 -2.30 48.80
C GLU A 166 18.98 -3.29 48.28
N VAL A 167 18.73 -3.90 47.12
CA VAL A 167 19.72 -4.70 46.41
C VAL A 167 20.37 -3.80 45.37
N THR A 168 21.44 -3.14 45.77
CA THR A 168 22.32 -2.37 44.88
C THR A 168 22.97 -3.33 43.89
N ARG A 169 22.50 -3.36 42.63
CA ARG A 169 23.21 -4.05 41.54
C ARG A 169 24.34 -3.18 41.04
N ASP A 170 25.56 -3.70 41.11
CA ASP A 170 26.75 -3.08 40.54
C ASP A 170 26.84 -3.39 39.03
N PHE A 171 26.68 -2.36 38.20
CA PHE A 171 26.76 -2.45 36.73
C PHE A 171 28.17 -2.11 36.20
N SER A 172 29.14 -1.81 37.09
CA SER A 172 30.48 -1.33 36.71
C SER A 172 31.33 -2.41 36.02
N ALA A 173 31.01 -3.68 36.23
CA ALA A 173 31.75 -4.82 35.70
C ALA A 173 31.14 -5.41 34.40
N GLU A 174 30.00 -4.90 33.93
CA GLU A 174 29.42 -5.37 32.67
C GLU A 174 30.17 -4.79 31.47
N ILE A 175 30.60 -5.69 30.58
CA ILE A 175 31.24 -5.32 29.32
C ILE A 175 30.26 -4.47 28.50
N THR A 176 30.53 -3.18 28.38
CA THR A 176 29.74 -2.26 27.55
C THR A 176 29.96 -2.64 26.09
N MET A 177 29.02 -3.37 25.50
CA MET A 177 29.02 -3.58 24.05
C MET A 177 28.72 -2.24 23.37
N PRO A 178 29.41 -1.88 22.27
CA PRO A 178 29.06 -0.69 21.51
C PRO A 178 27.61 -0.81 21.02
N ILE A 179 26.76 0.13 21.42
CA ILE A 179 25.38 0.21 20.95
C ILE A 179 25.44 0.48 19.45
N ARG A 180 25.13 -0.54 18.63
CA ARG A 180 24.92 -0.34 17.20
C ARG A 180 23.66 0.48 17.02
N ILE A 181 23.81 1.78 16.76
CA ILE A 181 22.70 2.66 16.41
C ILE A 181 22.17 2.21 15.06
N ILE A 182 21.10 1.42 15.09
CA ILE A 182 20.33 1.06 13.90
C ILE A 182 19.28 2.12 13.64
N SER A 183 18.96 2.37 12.37
CA SER A 183 17.89 3.32 12.04
C SER A 183 16.53 2.78 12.49
N ALA A 184 15.56 3.66 12.69
CA ALA A 184 14.19 3.25 13.06
C ALA A 184 13.59 2.28 12.03
N GLU A 185 13.92 2.50 10.75
CA GLU A 185 13.53 1.63 9.65
C GLU A 185 14.14 0.22 9.75
N GLU A 186 15.44 0.11 10.06
CA GLU A 186 16.10 -1.18 10.25
C GLU A 186 15.54 -1.90 11.50
N ALA A 187 15.21 -1.16 12.56
CA ALA A 187 14.56 -1.73 13.74
C ALA A 187 13.17 -2.30 13.40
N ALA A 188 12.38 -1.58 12.61
CA ALA A 188 11.07 -2.04 12.13
C ALA A 188 11.19 -3.30 11.25
N ASP A 189 12.16 -3.35 10.34
CA ASP A 189 12.43 -4.55 9.53
C ASP A 189 12.77 -5.76 10.38
N ARG A 190 13.58 -5.59 11.42
CA ARG A 190 13.90 -6.67 12.36
C ARG A 190 12.70 -7.14 13.16
N ARG A 191 11.75 -6.24 13.50
CA ARG A 191 10.47 -6.63 14.13
C ARG A 191 9.61 -7.41 13.15
N LEU A 192 9.47 -6.93 11.91
CA LEU A 192 8.71 -7.62 10.85
C LEU A 192 9.29 -8.98 10.52
N ALA A 193 10.61 -9.11 10.52
CA ALA A 193 11.31 -10.37 10.33
C ALA A 193 11.00 -11.39 11.43
N ARG A 194 10.30 -11.05 12.53
CA ARG A 194 9.85 -11.99 13.56
C ARG A 194 8.53 -12.67 13.23
N LEU A 195 7.71 -12.09 12.35
CA LEU A 195 6.39 -12.63 11.96
C LEU A 195 6.46 -14.10 11.53
N GLY A 196 5.45 -14.88 11.91
CA GLY A 196 5.27 -16.23 11.38
C GLY A 196 5.04 -16.20 9.87
N VAL A 197 5.55 -17.21 9.15
CA VAL A 197 5.36 -17.29 7.69
C VAL A 197 3.88 -17.30 7.33
N GLY A 198 3.06 -18.07 8.06
CA GLY A 198 1.61 -18.11 7.85
C GLY A 198 0.92 -16.76 8.10
N GLU A 199 1.43 -15.95 9.02
CA GLU A 199 0.90 -14.61 9.29
C GLU A 199 1.25 -13.64 8.15
N ALA A 200 2.50 -13.66 7.68
CA ALA A 200 2.91 -12.85 6.54
C ALA A 200 2.13 -13.21 5.27
N VAL A 201 1.96 -14.51 4.99
CA VAL A 201 1.15 -14.99 3.85
C VAL A 201 -0.31 -14.57 3.99
N LEU A 202 -0.90 -14.65 5.19
CA LEU A 202 -2.27 -14.18 5.43
C LEU A 202 -2.41 -12.66 5.19
N ILE A 203 -1.44 -11.86 5.67
CA ILE A 203 -1.42 -10.41 5.46
C ILE A 203 -1.32 -10.09 3.97
N GLY A 204 -0.49 -10.81 3.21
CA GLY A 204 -0.39 -10.66 1.76
C GLY A 204 -1.62 -11.14 1.01
N ALA A 205 -2.22 -12.27 1.41
CA ALA A 205 -3.47 -12.77 0.83
C ALA A 205 -4.64 -11.80 1.03
N ALA A 206 -4.64 -10.98 2.07
CA ALA A 206 -5.65 -9.93 2.25
C ALA A 206 -5.67 -8.92 1.08
N GLN A 207 -4.56 -8.75 0.34
CA GLN A 207 -4.51 -7.89 -0.85
C GLN A 207 -5.42 -8.39 -1.99
N ILE A 208 -5.87 -9.64 -1.98
CA ILE A 208 -6.86 -10.16 -2.94
C ILE A 208 -8.17 -9.35 -2.85
N LEU A 209 -8.53 -8.87 -1.66
CA LEU A 209 -9.70 -8.00 -1.48
C LEU A 209 -9.52 -6.63 -2.15
N ALA A 210 -8.28 -6.20 -2.39
CA ALA A 210 -8.00 -4.95 -3.10
C ALA A 210 -8.19 -5.05 -4.61
N LEU A 211 -8.57 -6.23 -5.13
CA LEU A 211 -9.02 -6.37 -6.51
C LEU A 211 -10.40 -5.74 -6.74
N PHE A 212 -11.20 -5.56 -5.68
CA PHE A 212 -12.45 -4.81 -5.73
C PHE A 212 -12.17 -3.30 -5.70
N PRO A 213 -12.45 -2.55 -6.78
CA PRO A 213 -12.23 -1.10 -6.82
C PRO A 213 -13.02 -0.41 -5.71
N GLY A 214 -12.36 0.48 -4.96
CA GLY A 214 -12.89 1.06 -3.72
C GLY A 214 -12.29 0.44 -2.45
N ILE A 215 -11.83 -0.82 -2.50
CA ILE A 215 -11.00 -1.38 -1.42
C ILE A 215 -9.56 -0.88 -1.60
N SER A 216 -8.94 -0.40 -0.52
CA SER A 216 -7.55 0.05 -0.56
C SER A 216 -6.60 -1.12 -0.33
N ARG A 217 -5.61 -1.29 -1.22
CA ARG A 217 -4.55 -2.29 -1.04
C ARG A 217 -3.73 -2.03 0.23
N SER A 218 -3.21 -0.83 0.40
CA SER A 218 -2.45 -0.48 1.61
C SER A 218 -3.33 -0.59 2.86
N GLY A 219 -4.58 -0.14 2.78
CA GLY A 219 -5.54 -0.20 3.89
C GLY A 219 -5.86 -1.62 4.34
N ILE A 220 -6.20 -2.53 3.43
CA ILE A 220 -6.56 -3.91 3.80
C ILE A 220 -5.36 -4.71 4.31
N THR A 221 -4.16 -4.47 3.77
CA THR A 221 -2.92 -5.06 4.28
C THR A 221 -2.58 -4.54 5.67
N MET A 222 -2.73 -3.23 5.91
CA MET A 222 -2.56 -2.65 7.25
C MET A 222 -3.57 -3.24 8.24
N VAL A 223 -4.84 -3.36 7.85
CA VAL A 223 -5.90 -3.99 8.65
C VAL A 223 -5.55 -5.43 9.02
N ALA A 224 -5.10 -6.22 8.06
CA ALA A 224 -4.68 -7.60 8.30
C ALA A 224 -3.50 -7.65 9.29
N GLY A 225 -2.51 -6.77 9.12
CA GLY A 225 -1.37 -6.63 10.02
C GLY A 225 -1.77 -6.26 11.45
N LEU A 226 -2.62 -5.25 11.62
CA LEU A 226 -3.14 -4.84 12.93
C LEU A 226 -3.92 -5.99 13.62
N ARG A 227 -4.69 -6.78 12.86
CA ARG A 227 -5.37 -7.98 13.38
C ARG A 227 -4.43 -9.14 13.73
N ARG A 228 -3.14 -9.05 13.37
CA ARG A 228 -2.07 -9.97 13.79
C ARG A 228 -1.18 -9.34 14.87
N GLY A 229 -1.58 -8.21 15.45
CA GLY A 229 -0.84 -7.57 16.53
C GLY A 229 0.32 -6.68 16.09
N LEU A 230 0.46 -6.41 14.79
CA LEU A 230 1.42 -5.40 14.34
C LEU A 230 1.04 -4.01 14.84
N SER A 231 2.05 -3.16 15.06
CA SER A 231 1.85 -1.74 15.26
C SER A 231 1.37 -1.06 13.96
N HIS A 232 0.84 0.15 14.05
CA HIS A 232 0.46 0.93 12.87
C HIS A 232 1.66 1.19 11.95
N GLU A 233 2.80 1.53 12.53
CA GLU A 233 4.08 1.70 11.84
C GLU A 233 4.51 0.42 11.11
N ASP A 234 4.56 -0.72 11.82
CA ASP A 234 5.01 -1.99 11.24
C ASP A 234 4.04 -2.49 10.16
N ALA A 235 2.73 -2.37 10.39
CA ALA A 235 1.71 -2.75 9.43
C ALA A 235 1.77 -1.89 8.15
N ALA A 236 1.97 -0.58 8.30
CA ALA A 236 2.15 0.33 7.18
C ALA A 236 3.44 0.03 6.41
N ARG A 237 4.55 -0.16 7.12
CA ARG A 237 5.85 -0.49 6.53
C ARG A 237 5.79 -1.80 5.74
N PHE A 238 5.20 -2.85 6.32
CA PHE A 238 5.04 -4.12 5.62
C PHE A 238 4.15 -3.97 4.38
N ALA A 239 3.05 -3.22 4.47
CA ALA A 239 2.19 -2.96 3.32
C ALA A 239 2.91 -2.23 2.17
N PHE A 240 3.74 -1.23 2.48
CA PHE A 240 4.51 -0.48 1.48
C PHE A 240 5.61 -1.31 0.82
N LEU A 241 6.36 -2.09 1.62
CA LEU A 241 7.37 -3.02 1.09
C LEU A 241 6.72 -4.09 0.21
N LEU A 242 5.57 -4.61 0.61
CA LEU A 242 4.84 -5.64 -0.14
C LEU A 242 4.19 -5.09 -1.43
N ALA A 243 3.75 -3.83 -1.44
CA ALA A 243 3.16 -3.21 -2.62
C ALA A 243 4.15 -3.13 -3.79
N THR A 244 5.42 -2.84 -3.51
CA THR A 244 6.47 -2.63 -4.53
C THR A 244 6.63 -3.81 -5.51
N PRO A 245 6.90 -5.05 -5.07
CA PRO A 245 7.03 -6.19 -5.99
C PRO A 245 5.73 -6.51 -6.73
N VAL A 246 4.56 -6.33 -6.09
CA VAL A 246 3.25 -6.59 -6.73
C VAL A 246 2.98 -5.59 -7.86
N ILE A 247 3.18 -4.29 -7.61
CA ILE A 247 3.02 -3.24 -8.63
C ILE A 247 4.08 -3.42 -9.72
N LEU A 248 5.32 -3.71 -9.31
CA LEU A 248 6.45 -4.19 -10.12
C LEU A 248 6.02 -5.15 -11.22
N ALA A 249 5.55 -6.32 -10.76
CA ALA A 249 5.16 -7.44 -11.58
C ALA A 249 3.97 -7.10 -12.49
N ALA A 250 2.94 -6.43 -11.96
CA ALA A 250 1.81 -5.98 -12.77
C ALA A 250 2.23 -4.99 -13.86
N GLY A 251 3.18 -4.11 -13.56
CA GLY A 251 3.80 -3.18 -14.48
C GLY A 251 4.50 -3.88 -15.63
N VAL A 252 5.33 -4.89 -15.35
CA VAL A 252 6.02 -5.68 -16.39
C VAL A 252 5.03 -6.29 -17.39
N LEU A 253 3.88 -6.77 -16.90
CA LEU A 253 2.86 -7.40 -17.74
C LEU A 253 2.04 -6.39 -18.55
N LYS A 254 1.69 -5.23 -17.97
CA LYS A 254 0.70 -4.31 -18.55
C LYS A 254 1.29 -3.05 -19.18
N LEU A 255 2.46 -2.59 -18.75
CA LEU A 255 3.10 -1.39 -19.29
C LEU A 255 3.39 -1.47 -20.80
N PRO A 256 3.76 -2.62 -21.39
CA PRO A 256 3.94 -2.74 -22.84
C PRO A 256 2.72 -2.31 -23.66
N SER A 257 1.50 -2.44 -23.11
CA SER A 257 0.27 -2.02 -23.79
C SER A 257 0.21 -0.51 -24.07
N LEU A 258 0.95 0.30 -23.31
CA LEU A 258 1.05 1.75 -23.51
C LEU A 258 1.78 2.11 -24.81
N PHE A 259 2.70 1.28 -25.27
CA PHE A 259 3.52 1.55 -26.46
C PHE A 259 2.89 1.07 -27.77
N THR A 260 1.62 0.65 -27.74
CA THR A 260 0.86 0.25 -28.92
C THR A 260 0.46 1.48 -29.77
N GLN A 261 0.19 1.26 -31.06
CA GLN A 261 -0.21 2.34 -31.97
C GLN A 261 -1.49 3.06 -31.51
N ALA A 262 -2.41 2.34 -30.86
CA ALA A 262 -3.65 2.89 -30.32
C ALA A 262 -3.43 3.94 -29.21
N ASN A 263 -2.30 3.86 -28.50
CA ASN A 263 -2.01 4.68 -27.32
C ASN A 263 -0.96 5.79 -27.57
N GLN A 264 -0.49 5.98 -28.82
CA GLN A 264 0.56 6.94 -29.13
C GLN A 264 0.23 8.37 -28.68
N ALA A 265 -1.02 8.81 -28.85
CA ALA A 265 -1.47 10.14 -28.42
C ALA A 265 -1.40 10.33 -26.88
N SER A 266 -1.41 9.24 -26.11
CA SER A 266 -1.38 9.27 -24.64
C SER A 266 0.02 9.10 -24.05
N LEU A 267 1.07 8.87 -24.85
CA LEU A 267 2.44 8.67 -24.36
C LEU A 267 3.00 9.88 -23.61
N GLY A 268 2.87 11.08 -24.20
CA GLY A 268 3.30 12.33 -23.57
C GLY A 268 2.57 12.60 -22.25
N PRO A 269 1.23 12.61 -22.24
CA PRO A 269 0.43 12.70 -21.03
C PRO A 269 0.79 11.62 -19.98
N ALA A 270 1.00 10.37 -20.39
CA ALA A 270 1.40 9.29 -19.50
C ALA A 270 2.73 9.58 -18.81
N LEU A 271 3.74 10.07 -19.54
CA LEU A 271 5.03 10.42 -18.97
C LEU A 271 4.90 11.55 -17.93
N VAL A 272 4.20 12.64 -18.28
CA VAL A 272 4.00 13.77 -17.37
C VAL A 272 3.24 13.33 -16.12
N GLY A 273 2.13 12.61 -16.30
CA GLY A 273 1.34 12.08 -15.19
C GLY A 273 2.13 11.11 -14.32
N SER A 274 3.00 10.28 -14.90
CA SER A 274 3.88 9.37 -14.17
C SER A 274 4.91 10.12 -13.32
N VAL A 275 5.53 11.18 -13.84
CA VAL A 275 6.45 12.03 -13.06
C VAL A 275 5.73 12.66 -11.87
N VAL A 276 4.54 13.23 -12.11
CA VAL A 276 3.73 13.83 -11.05
C VAL A 276 3.33 12.78 -10.00
N ALA A 277 2.89 11.60 -10.44
CA ALA A 277 2.54 10.48 -9.55
C ALA A 277 3.72 10.02 -8.70
N GLY A 278 4.91 9.89 -9.29
CA GLY A 278 6.13 9.52 -8.56
C GLY A 278 6.50 10.55 -7.48
N VAL A 279 6.45 11.85 -7.81
CA VAL A 279 6.72 12.93 -6.83
C VAL A 279 5.67 12.95 -5.73
N ALA A 280 4.39 12.89 -6.09
CA ALA A 280 3.29 12.87 -5.13
C ALA A 280 3.36 11.64 -4.21
N ALA A 281 3.68 10.45 -4.74
CA ALA A 281 3.89 9.24 -3.95
C ALA A 281 5.08 9.37 -3.00
N TYR A 282 6.19 9.96 -3.44
CA TYR A 282 7.35 10.18 -2.57
C TYR A 282 7.01 11.10 -1.39
N LEU A 283 6.25 12.18 -1.64
CA LEU A 283 5.80 13.11 -0.60
C LEU A 283 4.76 12.47 0.33
N ALA A 284 3.81 11.73 -0.25
CA ALA A 284 2.80 10.96 0.49
C ALA A 284 3.46 9.92 1.41
N LEU A 285 4.49 9.22 0.94
CA LEU A 285 5.24 8.27 1.75
C LEU A 285 5.95 8.95 2.91
N ARG A 286 6.63 10.07 2.68
CA ARG A 286 7.25 10.90 3.73
C ARG A 286 6.27 11.36 4.81
N PHE A 287 5.04 11.63 4.41
CA PHE A 287 3.97 12.01 5.33
C PHE A 287 3.47 10.79 6.12
N LEU A 288 3.15 9.70 5.43
CA LEU A 288 2.53 8.52 6.04
C LEU A 288 3.46 7.79 7.01
N THR A 289 4.77 7.71 6.72
CA THR A 289 5.72 7.09 7.66
C THR A 289 5.68 7.81 9.00
N ARG A 290 5.75 9.15 9.00
CA ARG A 290 5.62 9.98 10.22
C ARG A 290 4.24 9.91 10.86
N HIS A 291 3.19 9.83 10.05
CA HIS A 291 1.82 9.75 10.55
C HIS A 291 1.61 8.45 11.34
N PHE A 292 2.02 7.30 10.82
CA PHE A 292 1.78 6.00 11.45
C PHE A 292 2.72 5.67 12.62
N GLU A 293 3.78 6.43 12.83
CA GLU A 293 4.56 6.40 14.07
C GLU A 293 3.71 6.79 15.30
N THR A 294 2.72 7.68 15.13
CA THR A 294 1.98 8.28 16.26
C THR A 294 0.46 8.22 16.13
N ARG A 295 -0.08 7.96 14.94
CA ARG A 295 -1.52 8.09 14.65
C ARG A 295 -2.13 6.82 14.07
N THR A 296 -3.45 6.88 13.98
CA THR A 296 -4.35 5.76 13.68
C THR A 296 -4.89 5.81 12.25
N LEU A 297 -5.61 4.77 11.84
CA LEU A 297 -6.30 4.70 10.54
C LEU A 297 -7.57 5.56 10.47
N THR A 298 -8.04 6.10 11.60
CA THR A 298 -9.34 6.79 11.73
C THR A 298 -9.62 7.86 10.68
N PRO A 299 -8.70 8.81 10.36
CA PRO A 299 -9.03 9.88 9.43
C PRO A 299 -9.34 9.37 8.03
N PHE A 300 -8.57 8.37 7.56
CA PHE A 300 -8.75 7.74 6.27
C PHE A 300 -10.04 6.91 6.23
N ALA A 301 -10.34 6.26 7.35
CA ALA A 301 -11.54 5.45 7.49
C ALA A 301 -12.82 6.31 7.41
N VAL A 302 -12.85 7.45 8.11
CA VAL A 302 -13.92 8.46 8.01
C VAL A 302 -14.04 8.99 6.58
N TYR A 303 -12.91 9.36 5.97
CA TYR A 303 -12.89 9.81 4.58
C TYR A 303 -13.52 8.79 3.63
N CYS A 304 -13.15 7.52 3.72
CA CYS A 304 -13.69 6.47 2.85
C CYS A 304 -15.21 6.29 3.02
N VAL A 305 -15.71 6.33 4.25
CA VAL A 305 -17.16 6.25 4.50
C VAL A 305 -17.87 7.46 3.89
N VAL A 306 -17.39 8.67 4.16
CA VAL A 306 -18.03 9.90 3.68
C VAL A 306 -17.96 10.00 2.15
N ALA A 307 -16.80 9.76 1.56
CA ALA A 307 -16.62 9.80 0.11
C ALA A 307 -17.44 8.71 -0.58
N GLY A 308 -17.42 7.47 -0.07
CA GLY A 308 -18.19 6.36 -0.64
C GLY A 308 -19.71 6.58 -0.55
N LEU A 309 -20.22 6.99 0.60
CA LEU A 309 -21.66 7.30 0.77
C LEU A 309 -22.07 8.54 -0.03
N GLY A 310 -21.22 9.57 -0.08
CA GLY A 310 -21.44 10.76 -0.90
C GLY A 310 -21.49 10.45 -2.39
N SER A 311 -20.58 9.59 -2.88
CA SER A 311 -20.64 9.07 -4.25
C SER A 311 -21.94 8.31 -4.52
N LEU A 312 -22.37 7.44 -3.60
CA LEU A 312 -23.62 6.70 -3.76
C LEU A 312 -24.83 7.62 -3.84
N ALA A 313 -24.92 8.59 -2.92
CA ALA A 313 -26.01 9.56 -2.93
C ALA A 313 -26.04 10.35 -4.25
N TYR A 314 -24.87 10.77 -4.75
CA TYR A 314 -24.76 11.49 -6.02
C TYR A 314 -25.20 10.66 -7.23
N PHE A 315 -24.84 9.36 -7.30
CA PHE A 315 -25.19 8.51 -8.45
C PHE A 315 -26.61 7.92 -8.39
N LEU A 316 -27.28 8.00 -7.23
CA LEU A 316 -28.65 7.52 -7.05
C LEU A 316 -29.68 8.65 -7.07
N ALA A 317 -29.24 9.90 -7.05
CA ALA A 317 -30.06 11.10 -7.23
C ALA A 317 -30.29 11.40 -8.71
#